data_AF-A0A7G2IPY1-F1
#
_entry.id   AF-A0A7G2IPY1-F1
#
_cell.length_a   1.000
_cell.length_b   1.000
_cell.length_c   1.000
_cell.angle_alpha   90.00
_cell.angle_beta   90.00
_cell.angle_gamma   90.00
#
_symmetry.space_group_name_H-M   'P 1'
#
loop_
_entity.id
_entity.type
_entity.pdbx_description
1 polymer ?
#
loop_
_entity_poly.entity_id
_entity_poly.type
_entity_poly.pdbx_seq_one_letter_code
_entity_poly.pdbx_strand_id
1 'polypeptide(L)'
;MIMLYLYLQAIEKLTSRGAVINYSSNVLAKEFFVSRIHVSRIIKVAQDTGYLRERADGLIEIYPSFIQLVENYAGLYFAYVMHYLNIHPEK
;
A
#
# COMPACT_ATOMS: atom_id res chain seq x y z
N MET A 1 2.43 7.56 -1.19
CA MET A 1 1.90 7.83 0.16
C MET A 1 0.67 6.98 0.48
N ILE A 2 -0.42 7.00 -0.32
CA ILE A 2 -1.58 6.11 -0.12
C ILE A 2 -1.19 4.62 -0.03
N MET A 3 -0.35 4.14 -0.96
CA MET A 3 0.13 2.75 -0.96
C MET A 3 0.86 2.37 0.34
N LEU A 4 1.77 3.23 0.81
CA LEU A 4 2.51 3.01 2.06
C LEU A 4 1.58 3.04 3.28
N TYR A 5 0.59 3.91 3.29
CA TYR A 5 -0.41 3.98 4.36
C TYR A 5 -1.25 2.70 4.45
N LEU A 6 -1.73 2.18 3.31
CA LEU A 6 -2.44 0.90 3.28
C LEU A 6 -1.54 -0.25 3.74
N TYR A 7 -0.26 -0.23 3.33
CA TYR A 7 0.73 -1.21 3.78
C TYR A 7 0.94 -1.18 5.30
N LEU A 8 1.12 0.00 5.89
CA LEU A 8 1.32 0.15 7.33
C LEU A 8 0.11 -0.28 8.15
N GLN A 9 -1.12 -0.09 7.64
CA GLN A 9 -2.29 -0.67 8.30
C GLN A 9 -2.41 -2.17 8.11
N ALA A 10 -1.99 -2.68 6.95
CA ALA A 10 -2.07 -4.10 6.63
C ALA A 10 -1.08 -4.93 7.46
N ILE A 11 0.16 -4.44 7.68
CA ILE A 11 1.19 -5.19 8.42
C ILE A 11 0.78 -5.48 9.87
N GLU A 12 0.06 -4.57 10.52
CA GLU A 12 -0.46 -4.76 11.89
C GLU A 12 -1.47 -5.92 12.01
N LYS A 13 -2.09 -6.32 10.89
CA LYS A 13 -3.14 -7.34 10.84
C LYS A 13 -2.82 -8.46 9.84
N LEU A 14 -1.55 -8.60 9.47
CA LEU A 14 -1.13 -9.48 8.38
C LEU A 14 -1.25 -10.96 8.77
N THR A 15 -1.81 -11.75 7.86
CA THR A 15 -1.89 -13.21 7.95
C THR A 15 -1.32 -13.82 6.67
N SER A 16 -1.25 -15.16 6.61
CA SER A 16 -0.85 -15.87 5.38
C SER A 16 -1.77 -15.61 4.18
N ARG A 17 -2.99 -15.10 4.40
CA ARG A 17 -3.96 -14.75 3.34
C ARG A 17 -3.99 -13.25 3.02
N GLY A 18 -3.12 -12.46 3.63
CA GLY A 18 -3.16 -11.00 3.56
C GLY A 18 -3.79 -10.38 4.81
N ALA A 19 -4.40 -9.20 4.66
CA ALA A 19 -4.97 -8.43 5.76
C ALA A 19 -6.35 -7.87 5.41
N VAL A 20 -7.19 -7.65 6.43
CA VAL A 20 -8.46 -6.94 6.28
C VAL A 20 -8.40 -5.69 7.16
N ILE A 21 -8.55 -4.52 6.54
CA ILE A 21 -8.42 -3.23 7.22
C ILE A 21 -9.63 -2.34 6.96
N ASN A 22 -9.83 -1.35 7.83
CA ASN A 22 -10.83 -0.33 7.63
C ASN A 22 -10.41 0.57 6.47
N TYR A 23 -11.35 0.90 5.59
CA TYR A 23 -11.08 1.72 4.41
C TYR A 23 -12.13 2.81 4.23
N SER A 24 -11.68 3.99 3.83
CA SER A 24 -12.56 5.07 3.38
C SER A 24 -11.84 5.96 2.39
N SER A 25 -12.36 6.03 1.17
CA SER A 25 -11.81 6.93 0.14
C SER A 25 -11.87 8.40 0.58
N ASN A 26 -12.88 8.77 1.38
CA ASN A 26 -13.01 10.12 1.93
C ASN A 26 -11.89 10.43 2.91
N VAL A 27 -11.60 9.50 3.84
CA VAL A 27 -10.55 9.68 4.85
C VAL A 27 -9.20 9.77 4.17
N LEU A 28 -8.89 8.85 3.25
CA LEU A 28 -7.65 8.88 2.48
C LEU A 28 -7.47 10.15 1.65
N ALA A 29 -8.54 10.62 1.00
CA ALA A 29 -8.49 11.85 0.20
C ALA A 29 -8.13 13.06 1.07
N LYS A 30 -8.71 13.14 2.28
CA LYS A 30 -8.42 14.21 3.24
C LYS A 30 -6.99 14.10 3.77
N GLU A 31 -6.56 12.90 4.16
CA GLU A 31 -5.22 12.63 4.71
C GLU A 31 -4.10 13.00 3.72
N PHE A 32 -4.29 12.67 2.44
CA PHE A 32 -3.27 12.89 1.41
C PHE A 32 -3.48 14.17 0.60
N PHE A 33 -4.44 15.03 0.97
CA PHE A 33 -4.75 16.26 0.27
C PHE A 33 -4.99 16.07 -1.25
N VAL A 34 -5.69 14.98 -1.61
CA VAL A 34 -6.04 14.63 -2.99
C VAL A 34 -7.54 14.54 -3.19
N SER A 35 -8.00 14.53 -4.45
CA SER A 35 -9.43 14.31 -4.72
C SER A 35 -9.85 12.86 -4.43
N ARG A 36 -11.11 12.68 -4.07
CA ARG A 36 -11.70 11.33 -3.89
C ARG A 36 -11.61 10.49 -5.16
N ILE A 37 -11.79 11.13 -6.31
CA ILE A 37 -11.67 10.49 -7.63
C ILE A 37 -10.25 9.93 -7.82
N HIS A 38 -9.22 10.64 -7.38
CA HIS A 38 -7.85 10.16 -7.45
C HIS A 38 -7.64 8.91 -6.61
N VAL A 39 -8.14 8.90 -5.36
CA VAL A 39 -8.09 7.70 -4.50
C VAL A 39 -8.85 6.54 -5.13
N SER A 40 -10.08 6.76 -5.60
CA SER A 40 -10.88 5.70 -6.23
C SER A 40 -10.22 5.13 -7.48
N ARG A 41 -9.55 5.95 -8.30
CA ARG A 41 -8.78 5.44 -9.46
C ARG A 41 -7.63 4.55 -9.03
N ILE A 42 -6.87 4.94 -8.01
CA ILE A 42 -5.75 4.13 -7.49
C ILE A 42 -6.26 2.79 -6.97
N ILE A 43 -7.33 2.82 -6.15
CA ILE A 43 -7.90 1.59 -5.59
C ILE A 43 -8.47 0.70 -6.70
N LYS A 44 -9.17 1.28 -7.68
CA LYS A 44 -9.69 0.53 -8.82
C LYS A 44 -8.57 -0.19 -9.60
N VAL A 45 -7.48 0.51 -9.91
CA VAL A 45 -6.31 -0.11 -10.59
C VAL A 45 -5.71 -1.22 -9.73
N ALA A 46 -5.57 -1.01 -8.43
CA ALA A 46 -5.05 -2.02 -7.52
C ALA A 46 -5.98 -3.25 -7.42
N GLN A 47 -7.30 -3.05 -7.49
CA GLN A 47 -8.27 -4.14 -7.57
C GLN A 47 -8.15 -4.92 -8.88
N ASP A 48 -8.13 -4.21 -10.00
CA ASP A 48 -8.08 -4.81 -11.33
C ASP A 48 -6.77 -5.59 -11.55
N THR A 49 -5.71 -5.23 -10.84
CA THR A 49 -4.42 -5.93 -10.87
C THR A 49 -4.32 -7.08 -9.85
N GLY A 50 -5.31 -7.27 -8.99
CA GLY A 50 -5.32 -8.36 -8.01
C GLY A 50 -4.44 -8.09 -6.78
N TYR A 51 -4.29 -6.83 -6.38
CA TYR A 51 -3.56 -6.45 -5.17
C TYR A 51 -4.46 -6.30 -3.94
N LEU A 52 -5.70 -5.89 -4.14
CA LEU A 52 -6.65 -5.67 -3.06
C LEU A 52 -8.07 -5.81 -3.57
N ARG A 53 -9.04 -5.80 -2.66
CA ARG A 53 -10.47 -5.83 -2.99
C ARG A 53 -11.26 -5.04 -1.97
N GLU A 54 -12.03 -4.06 -2.44
CA GLU A 54 -13.05 -3.42 -1.62
C GLU A 54 -14.19 -4.41 -1.33
N ARG A 55 -14.63 -4.46 -0.08
CA ARG A 55 -15.74 -5.28 0.39
C ARG A 55 -16.99 -4.42 0.56
N ALA A 56 -18.17 -5.03 0.43
CA ALA A 56 -19.45 -4.33 0.57
C ALA A 56 -19.71 -3.79 1.99
N ASP A 57 -19.00 -4.31 3.01
CA ASP A 57 -19.09 -3.88 4.40
C ASP A 57 -18.17 -2.68 4.74
N GLY A 58 -17.57 -2.04 3.73
CA GLY A 58 -16.69 -0.87 3.92
C GLY A 58 -15.27 -1.23 4.38
N LEU A 59 -14.93 -2.51 4.40
CA LEU A 59 -13.57 -2.99 4.61
C LEU A 59 -12.84 -3.13 3.28
N ILE A 60 -11.52 -3.19 3.34
CA ILE A 60 -10.69 -3.57 2.19
C ILE A 60 -9.86 -4.80 2.58
N GLU A 61 -9.83 -5.77 1.67
CA GLU A 61 -8.98 -6.93 1.75
C GLU A 61 -7.70 -6.63 0.96
N ILE A 62 -6.55 -6.71 1.62
CA ILE A 62 -5.22 -6.50 1.05
C ILE A 62 -4.59 -7.87 0.84
N TYR A 63 -4.17 -8.17 -0.38
CA TYR A 63 -3.56 -9.46 -0.71
C TYR A 63 -2.04 -9.46 -0.49
N PRO A 64 -1.41 -10.63 -0.28
CA PRO A 64 0.05 -10.74 -0.14
C PRO A 64 0.82 -10.12 -1.31
N SER A 65 0.27 -10.17 -2.52
CA SER A 65 0.84 -9.53 -3.72
C SER A 65 1.01 -8.02 -3.56
N PHE A 66 0.11 -7.34 -2.84
CA PHE A 66 0.24 -5.91 -2.55
C PHE A 66 1.40 -5.65 -1.60
N ILE A 67 1.53 -6.45 -0.54
CA ILE A 67 2.63 -6.34 0.43
C ILE A 67 3.97 -6.45 -0.30
N GLN A 68 4.10 -7.49 -1.13
CA GLN A 68 5.30 -7.71 -1.93
C GLN A 68 5.59 -6.56 -2.90
N LEU A 69 4.56 -5.98 -3.54
CA LEU A 69 4.73 -4.80 -4.40
C LEU A 69 5.33 -3.62 -3.61
N VAL A 70 4.78 -3.31 -2.43
CA VAL A 70 5.24 -2.17 -1.63
C VAL A 70 6.64 -2.39 -1.13
N GLU A 71 6.95 -3.59 -0.62
CA GLU A 71 8.28 -3.96 -0.13
C GLU A 71 9.33 -3.91 -1.24
N ASN A 72 9.02 -4.45 -2.43
CA ASN A 72 9.94 -4.40 -3.57
C ASN A 72 10.18 -2.96 -4.04
N TYR A 73 9.13 -2.14 -4.11
CA TYR A 73 9.26 -0.74 -4.49
C TYR A 73 10.11 0.05 -3.48
N ALA A 74 9.82 -0.10 -2.18
CA ALA A 74 10.57 0.57 -1.12
C ALA A 74 12.02 0.08 -1.04
N GLY A 75 12.23 -1.24 -1.17
CA GLY A 75 13.55 -1.85 -1.20
C GLY A 75 14.39 -1.35 -2.36
N LEU A 76 13.82 -1.27 -3.58
CA LEU A 76 14.50 -0.70 -4.73
C LEU A 76 14.84 0.79 -4.52
N TYR A 77 13.89 1.57 -3.98
CA TYR A 77 14.12 2.98 -3.70
C TYR A 77 15.24 3.18 -2.68
N PHE A 78 15.25 2.43 -1.57
CA PHE A 78 16.30 2.51 -0.57
C PHE A 78 17.64 2.04 -1.13
N ALA A 79 17.67 0.94 -1.90
CA ALA A 79 18.89 0.49 -2.56
C ALA A 79 19.49 1.57 -3.47
N TYR A 80 18.64 2.25 -4.26
CA TYR A 80 19.07 3.34 -5.13
C TYR A 80 19.63 4.53 -4.33
N VAL A 81 18.95 4.95 -3.27
CA VAL A 81 19.39 6.05 -2.40
C VAL A 81 20.70 5.70 -1.68
N MET A 82 20.80 4.50 -1.11
CA MET A 82 22.02 4.04 -0.42
C MET A 82 23.21 3.97 -1.39
N HIS A 83 22.99 3.47 -2.60
CA HIS A 83 24.02 3.45 -3.63
C HIS A 83 24.52 4.87 -3.95
N TYR A 84 23.61 5.81 -4.16
CA TYR A 84 23.96 7.20 -4.45
C TYR A 84 24.71 7.88 -3.28
N LEU A 85 24.34 7.57 -2.04
CA LEU A 85 24.98 8.10 -0.83
C LEU A 85 26.25 7.33 -0.43
N ASN A 86 26.65 6.32 -1.21
CA ASN A 86 27.77 5.43 -0.90
C ASN A 86 27.67 4.79 0.50
N ILE A 87 26.46 4.44 0.91
CA ILE A 87 26.18 3.74 2.17
C ILE A 87 26.12 2.25 1.86
N HIS A 88 26.95 1.48 2.55
CA HIS A 88 26.95 0.02 2.43
C HIS A 88 26.20 -0.60 3.61
N PRO A 89 25.38 -1.65 3.40
CA PRO A 89 24.77 -2.37 4.49
C PRO A 89 25.85 -2.92 5.41
N GLU A 90 25.71 -2.70 6.72
CA GLU A 90 26.53 -3.40 7.70
C GLU A 90 26.15 -4.89 7.70
N LYS A 91 27.16 -5.77 7.80
CA LYS A 91 26.98 -7.22 7.79
C LYS A 91 26.37 -7.74 9.08
#